data_AF-A0A9P6YRP0-F1
#
_entry.id   AF-A0A9P6YRP0-F1
#
_cell.length_a   1.000
_cell.length_b   1.000
_cell.length_c   1.000
_cell.angle_alpha   90.00
_cell.angle_beta   90.00
_cell.angle_gamma   90.00
#
_symmetry.space_group_name_H-M   'P 1'
#
loop_
_entity.id
_entity.type
_entity.pdbx_description
1 polymer ?
#
loop_
_entity_poly.entity_id
_entity_poly.type
_entity_poly.pdbx_seq_one_letter_code
_entity_poly.pdbx_strand_id
1 'polypeptide(L)'
;MPSASSSRSYYGMKSVLHGSRTAADIYAELHILPSLVYRYTKKLKVKISSSQLGRPPIVPDVTKNYMKIQIIRGQLQIAKDVYRLPLEPGLSILHSSTVNALESTSFHAKLKKKKPFLTKEHTKRKLS
;
A
#
# COMPACT_ATOMS: atom_id res chain seq x y z
N MET A 1 -9.47 3.12 -16.98
CA MET A 1 -9.04 3.54 -18.32
C MET A 1 -9.57 4.96 -18.57
N PRO A 2 -8.74 5.98 -18.84
CA PRO A 2 -9.28 7.30 -19.21
C PRO A 2 -9.99 7.19 -20.58
N SER A 3 -11.10 7.90 -20.76
CA SER A 3 -11.84 7.91 -22.03
C SER A 3 -11.01 8.48 -23.17
N ALA A 4 -11.19 7.96 -24.39
CA ALA A 4 -10.38 8.28 -25.57
C ALA A 4 -10.42 9.77 -25.99
N SER A 5 -11.41 10.54 -25.54
CA SER A 5 -11.47 12.01 -25.74
C SER A 5 -10.56 12.79 -24.78
N SER A 6 -10.25 12.22 -23.62
CA SER A 6 -9.40 12.83 -22.59
C SER A 6 -7.91 12.73 -22.93
N SER A 7 -7.48 11.65 -23.58
CA SER A 7 -6.08 11.43 -23.95
C SER A 7 -5.57 12.40 -25.01
N ARG A 8 -6.35 12.68 -26.06
CA ARG A 8 -5.99 13.67 -27.11
C ARG A 8 -5.85 15.08 -26.53
N SER A 9 -6.74 15.45 -25.62
CA SER A 9 -6.69 16.70 -24.86
C SER A 9 -5.49 16.76 -23.91
N TYR A 10 -5.14 15.65 -23.25
CA TYR A 10 -4.00 15.55 -22.34
C TYR A 10 -2.65 15.71 -23.05
N TYR A 11 -2.43 15.01 -24.18
CA TYR A 11 -1.18 15.13 -24.94
C TYR A 11 -1.04 16.50 -25.62
N GLY A 12 -2.14 17.07 -26.14
CA GLY A 12 -2.18 18.43 -26.66
C GLY A 12 -1.93 19.50 -25.57
N MET A 13 -2.48 19.33 -24.37
CA MET A 13 -2.14 20.20 -23.24
C MET A 13 -0.68 20.04 -22.82
N LYS A 14 -0.14 18.83 -22.79
CA LYS A 14 1.24 18.59 -22.36
C LYS A 14 2.25 19.30 -23.27
N SER A 15 2.07 19.25 -24.60
CA SER A 15 2.95 19.98 -25.54
C SER A 15 2.80 21.50 -25.42
N VAL A 16 1.58 22.00 -25.23
CA VAL A 16 1.30 23.45 -25.15
C VAL A 16 1.77 24.06 -23.82
N LEU A 17 1.68 23.32 -22.70
CA LEU A 17 2.10 23.78 -21.37
C LEU A 17 3.62 23.84 -21.18
N HIS A 18 4.41 23.26 -22.10
CA HIS A 18 5.86 23.41 -22.11
C HIS A 18 6.33 24.73 -22.75
N GLY A 19 5.48 25.42 -23.52
CA GLY A 19 5.72 26.78 -23.99
C GLY A 19 5.23 27.81 -22.97
N SER A 20 5.89 28.96 -22.88
CA SER A 20 5.49 30.10 -22.03
C SER A 20 4.23 30.83 -22.54
N ARG A 21 3.18 30.09 -22.90
CA ARG A 21 1.92 30.61 -23.46
C ARG A 21 0.92 30.94 -22.35
N THR A 22 0.05 31.91 -22.60
CA THR A 22 -0.96 32.36 -21.63
C THR A 22 -2.19 31.45 -21.68
N ALA A 23 -2.89 31.26 -20.57
CA ALA A 23 -4.07 30.37 -20.51
C ALA A 23 -5.19 30.74 -21.49
N ALA A 24 -5.27 32.00 -21.91
CA ALA A 24 -6.22 32.49 -22.91
C ALA A 24 -5.92 31.93 -24.32
N ASP A 25 -4.64 31.84 -24.69
CA ASP A 25 -4.20 31.32 -25.99
C ASP A 25 -4.54 29.82 -26.12
N ILE A 26 -4.43 29.09 -25.01
CA ILE A 26 -4.74 27.66 -24.90
C ILE A 26 -6.25 27.41 -25.05
N TYR A 27 -7.08 28.32 -24.54
CA TYR A 27 -8.52 28.27 -24.75
C TYR A 27 -8.89 28.52 -26.22
N ALA A 28 -8.26 29.49 -26.87
CA ALA A 28 -8.52 29.81 -28.28
C ALA A 28 -8.17 28.65 -29.23
N GLU A 29 -7.09 27.91 -28.95
CA GLU A 29 -6.61 26.82 -29.81
C GLU A 29 -7.28 25.47 -29.53
N LEU A 30 -7.51 25.13 -28.26
CA LEU A 30 -7.98 23.80 -27.85
C LEU A 30 -9.40 23.80 -27.28
N HIS A 31 -10.05 24.95 -27.15
CA HIS A 31 -11.34 25.14 -26.48
C HIS A 31 -11.38 24.58 -25.05
N ILE A 32 -10.24 24.62 -24.35
CA ILE A 32 -10.10 24.13 -22.97
C ILE A 32 -10.25 25.30 -22.01
N LEU A 33 -11.20 25.18 -21.08
CA LEU A 33 -11.43 26.19 -20.03
C LEU A 33 -10.11 26.59 -19.32
N PRO A 34 -9.83 27.89 -19.14
CA PRO A 34 -8.62 28.35 -18.45
C PRO A 34 -8.43 27.75 -17.04
N SER A 35 -9.52 27.43 -16.35
CA SER A 35 -9.51 26.76 -15.05
C SER A 35 -8.93 25.33 -15.11
N LEU A 36 -9.16 24.62 -16.21
CA LEU A 36 -8.56 23.30 -16.45
C LEU A 36 -7.08 23.45 -16.74
N VAL A 37 -6.68 24.42 -17.55
CA VAL A 37 -5.27 24.73 -17.83
C VAL A 37 -4.51 25.02 -16.53
N TYR A 38 -5.07 25.85 -15.64
CA TYR A 38 -4.48 26.12 -14.32
C TYR A 38 -4.37 24.86 -13.44
N ARG A 39 -5.40 24.01 -13.45
CA ARG A 39 -5.38 22.73 -12.71
C ARG A 39 -4.31 21.79 -13.24
N TYR A 40 -4.16 21.67 -14.56
CA TYR A 40 -3.16 20.81 -15.20
C TYR A 40 -1.74 21.34 -15.03
N THR A 41 -1.50 22.64 -15.18
CA THR A 41 -0.19 23.25 -14.89
C THR A 41 0.23 23.03 -13.46
N LYS A 42 -0.67 23.25 -12.49
CA LYS A 42 -0.40 22.96 -11.07
C LYS A 42 -0.09 21.48 -10.86
N LYS A 43 -0.87 20.58 -11.46
CA LYS A 43 -0.66 19.12 -11.37
C LYS A 43 0.66 18.65 -12.00
N LEU A 44 1.10 19.28 -13.08
CA LEU A 44 2.37 18.96 -13.75
C LEU A 44 3.59 19.54 -13.01
N LYS A 45 3.45 20.71 -12.39
CA LYS A 45 4.50 21.34 -11.57
C LYS A 45 4.71 20.63 -10.23
N VAL A 46 3.64 20.10 -9.63
CA VAL A 46 3.75 19.32 -8.40
C VAL A 46 4.19 17.89 -8.75
N LYS A 47 5.45 17.56 -8.45
CA LYS A 47 5.92 16.17 -8.41
C LYS A 47 5.30 15.48 -7.19
N ILE A 48 4.07 14.98 -7.31
CA ILE A 48 3.49 14.12 -6.28
C ILE A 48 4.17 12.77 -6.41
N SER A 49 4.91 12.34 -5.38
CA SER A 49 5.42 10.96 -5.35
C SER A 49 4.22 10.03 -5.34
N SER A 50 4.24 8.97 -6.15
CA SER A 50 3.13 8.00 -6.22
C SER A 50 2.76 7.42 -4.86
N SER A 51 3.71 7.38 -3.91
CA SER A 51 3.52 6.98 -2.52
C SER A 51 2.62 7.90 -1.67
N GLN A 52 2.41 9.16 -2.09
CA GLN A 52 1.54 10.12 -1.38
C GLN A 52 0.11 10.14 -1.94
N LEU A 53 -0.16 9.41 -3.01
CA LEU A 53 -1.47 9.36 -3.64
C LEU A 53 -2.29 8.21 -3.02
N GLY A 54 -3.18 8.53 -2.08
CA GLY A 54 -4.13 7.56 -1.54
C GLY A 54 -4.62 7.86 -0.12
N ARG A 55 -5.50 6.99 0.38
CA ARG A 55 -5.89 7.00 1.80
C ARG A 55 -4.68 6.54 2.63
N PRO A 56 -4.31 7.26 3.70
CA PRO A 56 -3.23 6.83 4.58
C PRO A 56 -3.57 5.47 5.21
N PRO A 57 -2.58 4.59 5.40
CA PRO A 57 -2.82 3.30 6.02
C PRO A 57 -3.21 3.48 7.49
N ILE A 58 -4.14 2.65 7.97
CA ILE A 58 -4.56 2.63 9.39
C ILE A 58 -3.39 2.31 10.31
N VAL A 59 -2.48 1.44 9.84
CA VAL A 59 -1.27 1.06 10.56
C VAL A 59 -0.07 1.69 9.87
N PRO A 60 0.67 2.60 10.53
CA PRO A 60 1.89 3.19 9.98
C PRO A 60 2.95 2.12 9.70
N ASP A 61 3.83 2.38 8.72
CA ASP A 61 4.88 1.42 8.36
C ASP A 61 5.91 1.22 9.48
N VAL A 62 6.15 2.25 10.31
CA VAL A 62 6.99 2.15 11.52
C VAL A 62 6.41 1.10 12.48
N THR A 63 5.10 1.15 12.70
CA THR A 63 4.37 0.22 13.56
C THR A 63 4.42 -1.20 12.99
N LYS A 64 4.27 -1.37 11.66
CA LYS A 64 4.41 -2.67 11.00
C LYS A 64 5.82 -3.25 11.17
N ASN A 65 6.86 -2.41 11.04
CA ASN A 65 8.25 -2.83 11.26
C ASN A 65 8.49 -3.24 12.71
N TYR A 66 7.92 -2.51 13.66
CA TYR A 66 8.00 -2.87 15.07
C TYR A 66 7.34 -4.25 15.33
N MET A 67 6.13 -4.47 14.82
CA MET A 67 5.46 -5.78 14.90
C MET A 67 6.35 -6.89 14.32
N LYS A 68 6.93 -6.66 13.14
CA LYS A 68 7.83 -7.60 12.47
C LYS A 68 9.04 -7.96 13.32
N ILE A 69 9.70 -6.97 13.94
CA ILE A 69 10.86 -7.21 14.83
C ILE A 69 10.44 -8.08 16.03
N GLN A 70 9.31 -7.77 16.66
CA GLN A 70 8.83 -8.50 17.83
C GLN A 70 8.45 -9.94 17.51
N ILE A 71 7.94 -10.19 16.30
CA ILE A 71 7.66 -11.54 15.78
C ILE A 71 8.96 -12.30 15.51
N ILE A 72 9.95 -11.67 14.86
CA ILE A 72 11.26 -12.29 14.59
C ILE A 72 11.96 -12.67 15.90
N ARG A 73 11.83 -11.82 16.93
CA ARG A 73 12.35 -12.09 18.28
C ARG A 73 11.58 -13.19 19.02
N GLY A 74 10.47 -13.70 18.48
CA GLY A 74 9.65 -14.72 19.09
C GLY A 74 8.83 -14.24 20.30
N GLN A 75 8.80 -12.93 20.56
CA GLN A 75 8.04 -12.32 21.66
C GLN A 75 6.53 -12.30 21.36
N LEU A 76 6.15 -12.24 20.09
CA LEU A 76 4.77 -12.27 19.63
C LEU A 76 4.56 -13.47 18.72
N GLN A 77 3.86 -14.47 19.24
CA GLN A 77 3.57 -15.70 18.50
C GLN A 77 2.16 -15.69 17.89
N ILE A 78 1.25 -14.88 18.45
CA ILE A 78 -0.17 -14.85 18.06
C ILE A 78 -0.60 -13.43 17.72
N ALA A 79 -1.42 -13.26 16.69
CA ALA A 79 -2.00 -11.97 16.30
C ALA A 79 -2.75 -11.27 17.45
N LYS A 80 -3.33 -12.04 18.38
CA LYS A 80 -3.96 -11.53 19.61
C LYS A 80 -2.97 -10.81 20.52
N ASP A 81 -1.74 -11.29 20.61
CA ASP A 81 -0.69 -10.68 21.43
C ASP A 81 -0.20 -9.38 20.79
N VAL A 82 -0.14 -9.35 19.46
CA VAL A 82 0.17 -8.15 18.67
C VAL A 82 -0.92 -7.08 18.84
N TYR A 83 -2.20 -7.48 18.86
CA TYR A 83 -3.33 -6.57 19.09
C TYR A 83 -3.34 -5.98 20.51
N ARG A 84 -2.95 -6.78 21.52
CA ARG A 84 -2.89 -6.35 22.93
C ARG A 84 -1.65 -5.51 23.24
N LEU A 85 -0.72 -5.43 22.31
CA LEU A 85 0.50 -4.68 22.50
C LEU A 85 0.16 -3.19 22.57
N PRO A 86 0.66 -2.46 23.57
CA PRO A 86 0.56 -1.01 23.57
C PRO A 86 1.41 -0.49 22.42
N LEU A 87 0.77 -0.33 21.26
CA LEU A 87 1.28 0.50 20.21
C LEU A 87 1.13 1.95 20.70
N GLU A 88 2.07 2.81 20.29
CA GLU A 88 2.15 4.25 20.59
C GLU A 88 0.89 4.88 21.22
N PRO A 89 1.02 5.67 22.29
CA PRO A 89 -0.13 6.25 23.01
C PRO A 89 -1.11 6.92 22.03
N GLY A 90 -2.35 6.43 22.01
CA GLY A 90 -3.43 6.92 21.13
C GLY A 90 -3.75 6.04 19.92
N LEU A 91 -2.97 5.00 19.63
CA LEU A 91 -3.22 4.10 18.49
C LEU A 91 -4.07 2.89 18.89
N SER A 92 -5.40 3.07 18.90
CA SER A 92 -6.35 1.95 19.01
C SER A 92 -6.56 1.29 17.65
N ILE A 93 -5.94 0.12 17.44
CA ILE A 93 -6.05 -0.64 16.19
C ILE A 93 -7.06 -1.76 16.37
N LEU A 94 -8.00 -1.93 15.44
CA LEU A 94 -8.90 -3.09 15.46
C LEU A 94 -8.11 -4.38 15.18
N HIS A 95 -8.54 -5.49 15.79
CA HIS A 95 -7.93 -6.80 15.56
C HIS A 95 -7.82 -7.16 14.06
N SER A 96 -8.85 -6.85 13.27
CA SER A 96 -8.83 -7.06 11.81
C SER A 96 -7.76 -6.25 11.10
N SER A 97 -7.54 -5.00 11.51
CA SER A 97 -6.46 -4.16 10.99
C SER A 97 -5.08 -4.69 11.39
N THR A 98 -4.94 -5.26 12.59
CA THR A 98 -3.71 -5.94 13.02
C THR A 98 -3.42 -7.16 12.15
N VAL A 99 -4.42 -8.01 11.87
CA VAL A 99 -4.25 -9.17 10.98
C VAL A 99 -3.82 -8.73 9.58
N ASN A 100 -4.49 -7.74 9.00
CA ASN A 100 -4.12 -7.21 7.67
C ASN A 100 -2.71 -6.61 7.67
N ALA A 101 -2.31 -5.92 8.75
CA ALA A 101 -0.96 -5.38 8.90
C ALA A 101 0.07 -6.52 8.95
N LEU A 102 -0.20 -7.59 9.69
CA LEU A 102 0.67 -8.77 9.75
C LEU A 102 0.82 -9.44 8.39
N GLU A 103 -0.28 -9.67 7.66
CA GLU A 103 -0.23 -10.21 6.30
C GLU A 103 0.63 -9.33 5.37
N SER A 104 0.52 -8.00 5.51
CA SER A 104 1.31 -7.05 4.72
C SER A 104 2.83 -7.07 5.04
N THR A 105 3.24 -7.56 6.22
CA THR A 105 4.68 -7.64 6.58
C THR A 105 5.44 -8.76 5.86
N SER A 106 4.78 -9.50 4.97
CA SER A 106 5.36 -10.61 4.19
C SER A 106 5.93 -11.73 5.07
N PHE A 107 5.50 -11.80 6.33
CA PHE A 107 5.91 -12.82 7.27
C PHE A 107 5.06 -14.08 7.04
N HIS A 108 5.54 -14.95 6.15
CA HIS A 108 4.92 -16.24 5.89
C HIS A 108 5.30 -17.26 6.97
N ALA A 109 4.83 -17.06 8.21
CA ALA A 109 4.89 -18.11 9.22
C ALA A 109 3.99 -19.27 8.83
N LYS A 110 4.56 -20.27 8.16
CA LYS A 110 3.89 -21.54 7.98
C LYS A 110 4.05 -22.35 9.26
N LEU A 111 2.93 -22.76 9.86
CA LEU A 111 2.96 -23.70 10.97
C LEU A 111 3.75 -24.94 10.50
N LYS A 112 4.88 -25.21 11.16
CA LYS A 112 5.75 -26.34 10.80
C LYS A 112 4.90 -27.60 10.86
N LYS A 113 4.71 -28.26 9.69
CA LYS A 113 4.00 -29.54 9.66
C LYS A 113 4.73 -30.49 10.60
N LYS A 114 4.01 -31.06 11.57
CA LYS A 114 4.60 -32.06 12.47
C LYS A 114 5.12 -33.21 11.62
N LYS A 115 6.44 -33.39 11.62
CA LYS A 115 7.03 -34.61 11.08
C LYS A 115 6.78 -35.69 12.14
N PRO A 116 6.05 -36.77 11.83
CA PRO A 116 5.85 -37.83 12.80
C PRO A 116 7.23 -38.37 13.21
N PHE A 117 7.40 -38.62 14.52
CA PHE A 117 8.65 -39.15 15.06
C PHE A 117 8.94 -40.55 14.52
N LEU A 118 7.89 -41.34 14.33
CA LEU A 118 7.96 -42.68 13.77
C LEU A 118 7.55 -42.68 12.30
N THR A 119 8.30 -43.42 11.49
CA THR A 119 7.90 -43.76 10.12
C THR A 119 6.75 -44.76 10.16
N LYS A 120 5.99 -44.88 9.07
CA LYS A 120 4.86 -45.82 8.98
C LYS A 120 5.25 -47.27 9.29
N GLU A 121 6.47 -47.64 8.96
CA GLU A 121 7.04 -48.97 9.24
C GLU A 121 7.31 -49.17 10.75
N HIS A 122 7.80 -48.14 11.44
CA HIS A 122 7.98 -48.18 12.89
C HIS A 122 6.63 -48.27 13.62
N THR A 123 5.59 -47.57 13.15
CA THR A 123 4.25 -47.68 13.74
C THR A 123 3.64 -49.06 13.52
N LYS A 124 3.83 -49.67 12.34
CA LYS A 124 3.36 -51.04 12.08
C LYS A 124 4.01 -52.07 13.01
N ARG A 125 5.34 -52.02 13.21
CA ARG A 125 6.05 -52.93 14.13
C ARG A 125 5.66 -52.78 15.60
N LYS A 126 5.16 -51.62 16.01
CA LYS A 126 4.69 -51.40 17.39
C LYS A 126 3.26 -51.90 17.61
N LEU A 127 2.48 -52.03 16.53
CA LEU A 127 1.07 -52.44 16.55
C LEU A 127 0.87 -53.91 16.17
N SER A 128 1.92 -54.59 15.71
CA SER A 128 2.02 -56.05 15.58
C SER A 128 2.44 -56.67 16.90
#